data_AF-A0AAP0BBS1-F1
#
_entry.id   AF-A0AAP0BBS1-F1
#
_cell.length_a   1.000
_cell.length_b   1.000
_cell.length_c   1.000
_cell.angle_alpha   90.00
_cell.angle_beta   90.00
_cell.angle_gamma   90.00
#
_symmetry.space_group_name_H-M   'P 1'
#
loop_
_entity.id
_entity.type
_entity.pdbx_description
1 polymer ?
#
loop_
_entity_poly.entity_id
_entity_poly.type
_entity_poly.pdbx_seq_one_letter_code
_entity_poly.pdbx_strand_id
1 'polypeptide(L)'
;MTYVFCYHFQLDDPLTQLKEDSKWINLFDFHWRLGIDGLSIGPILLTGFITTLATLATLAAWPVTRNSQFFYFLMLAMYSGQIGLFSSRDLLLFFIMWELELIPVYLLLSMWGG
;
A
#
# COMPACT_ATOMS: atom_id res chain seq x y z
N MET A 1 4.39 -0.35 -12.08
CA MET A 1 3.36 -1.17 -11.40
C MET A 1 2.09 -1.31 -12.22
N THR A 2 1.47 -0.22 -12.70
CA THR A 2 0.26 -0.27 -13.56
C THR A 2 0.43 -1.14 -14.82
N TYR A 3 1.56 -1.05 -15.52
CA TYR A 3 1.82 -1.86 -16.72
C TYR A 3 1.97 -3.36 -16.47
N VAL A 4 2.64 -3.76 -15.38
CA VAL A 4 2.84 -5.18 -15.03
C VAL A 4 1.53 -5.79 -14.52
N PHE A 5 0.76 -5.01 -13.76
CA PHE A 5 -0.53 -5.42 -13.22
C PHE A 5 -1.57 -5.62 -14.34
N CYS A 6 -1.59 -4.75 -15.36
CA CYS A 6 -2.52 -4.88 -16.49
C CYS A 6 -2.23 -6.10 -17.38
N TYR A 7 -0.97 -6.55 -17.46
CA TYR A 7 -0.55 -7.66 -18.32
C TYR A 7 -0.69 -9.05 -17.68
N HIS A 8 -0.62 -9.13 -16.35
CA HIS A 8 -0.64 -10.40 -15.62
C HIS A 8 -1.96 -10.69 -14.89
N PHE A 9 -2.90 -9.75 -14.87
CA PHE A 9 -4.18 -9.92 -14.17
C PHE A 9 -5.28 -10.30 -15.16
N GLN A 10 -5.82 -11.51 -15.03
CA GLN A 10 -6.94 -11.98 -15.86
C GLN A 10 -8.25 -11.49 -15.23
N LEU A 11 -8.89 -10.53 -15.90
CA LEU A 11 -10.12 -9.88 -15.45
C LEU A 11 -11.35 -10.83 -15.44
N ASP A 12 -11.23 -11.98 -16.11
CA ASP A 12 -12.31 -12.94 -16.34
C ASP A 12 -12.46 -14.02 -15.24
N ASP A 13 -11.51 -14.12 -14.31
CA ASP A 13 -11.58 -15.07 -13.21
C ASP A 13 -11.98 -14.36 -11.89
N PRO A 14 -13.16 -14.63 -11.32
CA PRO A 14 -13.59 -14.10 -10.02
C PRO A 14 -12.85 -14.75 -8.83
N LEU A 15 -11.86 -15.59 -9.10
CA LEU A 15 -11.01 -16.22 -8.10
C LEU A 15 -9.85 -15.30 -7.73
N THR A 16 -9.50 -15.24 -6.45
CA THR A 16 -8.35 -14.45 -6.01
C THR A 16 -7.06 -14.89 -6.67
N GLN A 17 -6.41 -13.92 -7.30
CA GLN A 17 -5.10 -14.05 -7.92
C GLN A 17 -4.02 -13.57 -6.95
N LEU A 18 -2.78 -14.05 -7.13
CA LEU A 18 -1.67 -13.86 -6.17
C LEU A 18 -2.04 -14.22 -4.72
N LYS A 19 -2.49 -15.46 -4.51
CA LYS A 19 -2.74 -15.98 -3.16
C LYS A 19 -1.44 -16.49 -2.56
N GLU A 20 -0.94 -15.81 -1.53
CA GLU A 20 0.09 -16.36 -0.65
C GLU A 20 -0.60 -16.76 0.66
N ASP A 21 -0.52 -18.04 1.01
CA ASP A 21 -0.98 -18.58 2.29
C ASP A 21 0.24 -19.21 2.98
N SER A 22 0.89 -18.42 3.83
CA SER A 22 2.04 -18.88 4.60
C SER A 22 1.69 -18.90 6.09
N LYS A 23 1.92 -20.04 6.75
CA LYS A 23 1.78 -20.15 8.21
C LYS A 23 2.93 -19.40 8.87
N TRP A 24 2.64 -18.21 9.41
CA TRP A 24 3.68 -17.38 10.03
C TRP A 24 3.91 -17.78 11.49
N ILE A 25 2.85 -18.03 12.26
CA ILE A 25 2.94 -18.44 13.68
C ILE A 25 2.01 -19.63 13.95
N ASN A 26 2.59 -20.78 14.28
CA ASN A 26 1.85 -22.02 14.62
C ASN A 26 1.20 -21.99 16.02
N LEU A 27 1.51 -21.01 16.88
CA LEU A 27 0.97 -20.92 18.24
C LEU A 27 -0.45 -20.31 18.29
N PHE A 28 -0.84 -19.54 17.28
CA PHE A 28 -2.11 -18.80 17.23
C PHE A 28 -2.91 -19.06 15.95
N ASP A 29 -2.58 -20.13 15.20
CA ASP A 29 -3.17 -20.40 13.87
C ASP A 29 -3.09 -19.16 12.95
N PHE A 30 -1.93 -18.50 12.99
CA PHE A 30 -1.73 -17.24 12.27
C PHE A 30 -1.35 -17.53 10.82
N HIS A 31 -2.31 -17.30 9.94
CA HIS A 31 -2.10 -17.37 8.50
C HIS A 31 -1.76 -15.97 7.96
N TRP A 32 -0.69 -15.91 7.18
CA TRP A 32 -0.41 -14.77 6.31
C TRP A 32 -1.16 -15.02 5.01
N ARG A 33 -2.43 -14.59 4.92
CA ARG A 33 -3.19 -14.66 3.68
C ARG A 33 -3.19 -13.30 3.00
N LEU A 34 -2.36 -13.20 1.98
CA LEU A 34 -2.45 -12.15 0.99
C LEU A 34 -3.22 -12.68 -0.21
N GLY A 35 -4.12 -11.88 -0.75
CA GLY A 35 -4.83 -12.21 -1.97
C GLY A 35 -5.40 -10.96 -2.60
N ILE A 36 -5.25 -10.85 -3.93
CA ILE A 36 -5.79 -9.75 -4.69
C ILE A 36 -7.07 -10.23 -5.36
N ASP A 37 -8.18 -9.57 -5.02
CA ASP A 37 -9.52 -9.84 -5.55
C ASP A 37 -9.98 -8.70 -6.47
N GLY A 38 -11.02 -8.93 -7.27
CA GLY A 38 -11.59 -7.94 -8.18
C GLY A 38 -11.94 -6.60 -7.52
N LEU A 39 -12.29 -6.62 -6.23
CA LEU A 39 -12.63 -5.44 -5.43
C LEU A 39 -11.40 -4.68 -4.93
N SER A 40 -10.28 -5.37 -4.67
CA SER A 40 -9.03 -4.76 -4.21
C SER A 40 -8.25 -4.06 -5.33
N ILE A 41 -8.49 -4.42 -6.59
CA ILE A 41 -7.79 -3.84 -7.76
C ILE A 41 -8.08 -2.35 -7.92
N GLY A 42 -9.35 -1.96 -7.81
CA GLY A 42 -9.78 -0.56 -7.92
C GLY A 42 -8.99 0.37 -7.00
N PRO A 43 -8.99 0.15 -5.68
CA PRO A 43 -8.24 0.97 -4.75
C PRO A 43 -6.71 0.86 -4.94
N ILE A 44 -6.14 -0.32 -5.24
CA ILE A 44 -4.69 -0.45 -5.47
C ILE A 44 -4.24 0.42 -6.67
N LEU A 45 -5.00 0.40 -7.77
CA LEU A 45 -4.69 1.18 -8.97
C LEU A 45 -4.86 2.68 -8.71
N LEU A 46 -5.93 3.06 -7.99
CA LEU A 46 -6.18 4.44 -7.58
C LEU A 46 -5.07 4.96 -6.68
N THR A 47 -4.65 4.19 -5.68
CA THR A 47 -3.54 4.53 -4.79
C THR A 47 -2.24 4.71 -5.57
N GLY A 48 -1.94 3.81 -6.52
CA GLY A 48 -0.81 3.97 -7.44
C GLY A 48 -0.84 5.28 -8.21
N PHE A 49 -2.01 5.61 -8.79
CA PHE A 49 -2.19 6.84 -9.55
C PHE A 49 -2.01 8.09 -8.67
N ILE A 50 -2.65 8.12 -7.49
CA ILE A 50 -2.54 9.24 -6.55
C ILE A 50 -1.10 9.42 -6.08
N THR A 51 -0.39 8.36 -5.72
CA THR A 51 1.01 8.47 -5.28
C THR A 51 1.91 8.99 -6.40
N THR A 52 1.70 8.59 -7.66
CA THR A 52 2.45 9.15 -8.79
C THR A 52 2.15 10.62 -9.05
N LEU A 53 0.89 11.05 -8.89
CA LEU A 53 0.52 12.46 -8.99
C LEU A 53 1.08 13.27 -7.82
N ALA A 54 1.04 12.72 -6.60
CA ALA A 54 1.55 13.38 -5.41
C ALA A 54 3.06 13.61 -5.51
N THR A 55 3.83 12.62 -5.96
CA THR A 55 5.27 12.80 -6.19
C THR A 55 5.52 13.85 -7.27
N LEU A 56 4.83 13.78 -8.41
CA LEU A 56 4.95 14.79 -9.48
C LEU A 56 4.61 16.21 -8.97
N ALA A 57 3.55 16.36 -8.19
CA ALA A 57 3.14 17.63 -7.62
C ALA A 57 4.17 18.17 -6.61
N THR A 58 4.76 17.32 -5.76
CA THR A 58 5.84 17.74 -4.85
C THR A 58 7.11 18.15 -5.59
N LEU A 59 7.42 17.56 -6.75
CA LEU A 59 8.54 18.02 -7.58
C LEU A 59 8.23 19.36 -8.26
N ALA A 60 6.99 19.58 -8.72
CA ALA A 60 6.63 20.74 -9.54
C ALA A 60 6.21 21.99 -8.73
N ALA A 61 5.46 21.82 -7.64
CA ALA A 61 4.83 22.93 -6.92
C ALA A 61 5.63 23.40 -5.70
N TRP A 62 6.26 22.49 -4.97
CA TRP A 62 7.01 22.84 -3.76
C TRP A 62 8.19 21.88 -3.57
N PRO A 63 9.36 22.14 -4.18
CA PRO A 63 10.50 21.28 -4.00
C PRO A 63 10.79 21.16 -2.50
N VAL A 64 10.66 19.95 -1.96
CA VAL A 64 10.95 19.66 -0.55
C VAL A 64 12.45 19.85 -0.35
N THR A 65 12.85 21.04 0.11
CA THR A 65 14.26 21.41 0.30
C THR A 65 14.84 20.83 1.60
N ARG A 66 13.98 20.48 2.56
CA ARG A 66 14.37 19.93 3.86
C ARG A 66 14.13 18.42 3.88
N ASN A 67 15.19 17.63 4.00
CA ASN A 67 15.15 16.16 4.14
C ASN A 67 14.23 15.43 3.14
N SER A 68 14.36 15.74 1.84
CA SER A 68 13.58 15.14 0.75
C SER A 68 13.60 13.61 0.77
N GLN A 69 14.75 13.00 1.09
CA GLN A 69 14.89 11.54 1.21
C GLN A 69 13.94 10.95 2.26
N PHE A 70 13.79 11.62 3.40
CA PHE A 70 12.91 11.16 4.48
C PHE A 70 11.45 11.31 4.05
N PHE A 71 11.07 12.44 3.44
CA PHE A 71 9.72 12.63 2.92
C PHE A 71 9.32 11.55 1.90
N TYR A 72 10.17 11.25 0.91
CA TYR A 72 9.87 10.19 -0.07
C TYR A 72 9.85 8.80 0.56
N PHE A 73 10.71 8.53 1.56
CA PHE A 73 10.67 7.28 2.31
C PHE A 73 9.32 7.09 3.01
N LEU A 74 8.83 8.12 3.71
CA LEU A 74 7.53 8.10 4.37
C LEU A 74 6.38 7.94 3.39
N MET A 75 6.41 8.64 2.25
CA MET A 75 5.42 8.51 1.19
C MET A 75 5.37 7.09 0.63
N LEU A 76 6.52 6.46 0.39
CA LEU A 76 6.60 5.08 -0.09
C LEU A 76 6.19 4.06 0.99
N ALA A 77 6.52 4.31 2.25
CA ALA A 77 6.09 3.50 3.37
C ALA A 77 4.55 3.52 3.49
N MET A 78 3.94 4.69 3.43
CA MET A 78 2.48 4.87 3.41
C MET A 78 1.85 4.13 2.22
N TYR A 79 2.43 4.28 1.03
CA TYR A 79 1.99 3.59 -0.17
C TYR A 79 2.01 2.05 -0.01
N SER A 80 3.08 1.51 0.60
CA SER A 80 3.16 0.08 0.88
C SER A 80 2.13 -0.40 1.90
N GLY A 81 1.84 0.42 2.93
CA GLY A 81 0.81 0.14 3.93
C GLY A 81 -0.59 0.09 3.32
N GLN A 82 -0.92 1.04 2.44
CA GLN A 82 -2.21 1.08 1.73
C GLN A 82 -2.41 -0.15 0.82
N ILE A 83 -1.39 -0.54 0.06
CA ILE A 83 -1.46 -1.76 -0.76
C ILE A 83 -1.62 -3.00 0.13
N GLY A 84 -0.87 -3.06 1.24
CA GLY A 84 -0.97 -4.14 2.22
C GLY A 84 -2.37 -4.25 2.82
N LEU A 85 -3.00 -3.12 3.14
CA LEU A 85 -4.36 -3.04 3.67
C LEU A 85 -5.38 -3.65 2.70
N PHE A 86 -5.34 -3.27 1.42
CA PHE A 86 -6.27 -3.77 0.41
C PHE A 86 -5.99 -5.21 -0.04
N SER A 87 -4.76 -5.70 0.15
CA SER A 87 -4.36 -7.07 -0.17
C SER A 87 -4.55 -8.06 0.99
N SER A 88 -4.82 -7.56 2.20
CA SER A 88 -4.96 -8.39 3.40
C SER A 88 -6.33 -9.08 3.43
N ARG A 89 -6.33 -10.41 3.63
CA ARG A 89 -7.58 -11.19 3.78
C ARG A 89 -7.89 -11.61 5.21
N ASP A 90 -6.92 -11.53 6.12
CA ASP A 90 -7.12 -11.82 7.54
C ASP A 90 -7.26 -10.51 8.33
N LEU A 91 -8.22 -10.45 9.26
CA LEU A 91 -8.51 -9.26 10.07
C LEU A 91 -7.30 -8.75 10.86
N LEU A 92 -6.44 -9.65 11.34
CA LEU A 92 -5.26 -9.26 12.08
C LEU A 92 -4.16 -8.71 11.17
N LEU A 93 -3.97 -9.29 9.98
CA LEU A 93 -3.05 -8.77 8.98
C LEU A 93 -3.51 -7.38 8.51
N PHE A 94 -4.82 -7.23 8.28
CA PHE A 94 -5.45 -5.93 8.01
C PHE A 94 -5.15 -4.92 9.13
N PHE A 95 -5.32 -5.32 10.39
CA PHE A 95 -5.03 -4.45 11.54
C PHE A 95 -3.56 -4.02 11.62
N ILE A 96 -2.61 -4.94 11.37
CA ILE A 96 -1.18 -4.61 11.33
C ILE A 96 -0.88 -3.63 10.18
N MET A 97 -1.42 -3.87 8.98
CA MET A 97 -1.20 -3.00 7.84
C MET A 97 -1.82 -1.62 8.04
N TRP A 98 -2.98 -1.56 8.71
CA TRP A 98 -3.65 -0.33 9.09
C TRP A 98 -2.81 0.51 10.06
N GLU A 99 -2.29 -0.10 11.12
CA GLU A 99 -1.35 0.57 12.06
C GLU A 99 -0.07 1.02 11.34
N LEU A 100 0.43 0.24 10.38
CA LEU A 100 1.61 0.57 9.60
C LEU A 100 1.39 1.79 8.70
N GLU A 101 0.18 2.01 8.17
CA GLU A 101 -0.15 3.22 7.41
C GLU A 101 -0.26 4.46 8.30
N LEU A 102 -0.77 4.32 9.52
CA LEU A 102 -0.94 5.44 10.45
C LEU A 102 0.41 6.08 10.83
N ILE A 103 1.45 5.28 11.05
CA ILE A 103 2.76 5.77 11.48
C ILE A 103 3.37 6.80 10.49
N PRO A 104 3.48 6.53 9.18
CA PRO A 104 3.95 7.51 8.21
C PRO A 104 3.08 8.77 8.13
N VAL A 105 1.75 8.64 8.22
CA VAL A 105 0.83 9.77 8.16
C VAL A 105 1.07 10.73 9.34
N TYR A 106 1.19 10.19 10.56
CA TYR A 106 1.47 11.01 11.74
C TYR A 106 2.81 11.76 11.62
N LEU A 107 3.85 11.10 11.14
CA LEU A 107 5.17 11.70 10.97
C LEU A 107 5.20 12.77 9.87
N LEU A 108 4.51 12.54 8.75
CA LEU A 108 4.36 13.53 7.68
C LEU A 108 3.65 14.79 8.19
N LEU A 109 2.54 14.62 8.93
CA LEU A 109 1.82 15.74 9.53
C LEU A 109 2.63 16.46 10.63
N SER A 110 3.39 15.73 11.46
CA SER A 110 4.17 16.35 12.53
C SER A 110 5.35 17.19 12.02
N MET A 111 5.94 16.85 10.88
CA MET A 111 7.14 17.49 10.36
C MET A 111 6.86 18.52 9.25
N TRP A 112 5.83 18.27 8.44
CA TRP A 112 5.45 19.11 7.31
C TRP A 112 4.00 19.62 7.39
N GLY A 113 3.26 19.29 8.46
CA GLY A 113 2.01 19.97 8.79
C GLY A 113 2.31 21.40 9.25
N GLY A 114 1.65 22.36 8.59
CA GLY A 114 1.82 23.80 8.85
C GLY A 114 1.32 24.25 10.21
#